data_AF-A0A4Q2EEI6-F1
#
_entry.id   AF-A0A4Q2EEI6-F1
#
_cell.length_a   1.000
_cell.length_b   1.000
_cell.length_c   1.000
_cell.angle_alpha   90.00
_cell.angle_beta   90.00
_cell.angle_gamma   90.00
#
_symmetry.space_group_name_H-M   'P 1'
#
loop_
_entity.id
_entity.type
_entity.pdbx_description
1 polymer ?
#
loop_
_entity_poly.entity_id
_entity_poly.type
_entity_poly.pdbx_seq_one_letter_code
_entity_poly.pdbx_strand_id
1 'polypeptide(L)'
;MTGNGITITINARRGATTFDMGDGGKVVCTQMSAYRASVKPATPSPTCGYVYGWPSLPKGTYAVTASSAWVVDWSALGFEGTIPVTVTASRQLPVGELHAVVVR
;
A
#
# COMPACT_ATOMS: atom_id res chain seq x y z
N MET A 1 -30.07 20.38 7.78
CA MET A 1 -31.22 19.84 8.53
C MET A 1 -30.67 19.17 9.77
N THR A 2 -30.82 19.82 10.91
CA THR A 2 -30.26 19.43 12.22
C THR A 2 -31.13 18.35 12.86
N GLY A 3 -30.60 17.14 12.95
CA GLY A 3 -31.07 16.11 13.88
C GLY A 3 -30.08 16.05 15.04
N ASN A 4 -30.58 16.06 16.28
CA ASN A 4 -29.84 16.03 17.56
C ASN A 4 -28.42 15.46 17.43
N GLY A 5 -27.41 16.31 17.60
CA GLY A 5 -26.02 15.99 17.31
C GLY A 5 -25.50 14.83 18.16
N ILE A 6 -25.50 13.62 17.60
CA ILE A 6 -24.80 12.48 18.17
C ILE A 6 -23.31 12.67 17.87
N THR A 7 -22.50 12.78 18.92
CA THR A 7 -21.04 12.74 18.76
C THR A 7 -20.60 11.28 18.71
N ILE A 8 -19.89 10.92 17.64
CA ILE A 8 -19.29 9.60 17.46
C ILE A 8 -17.78 9.79 17.51
N THR A 9 -17.11 9.06 18.39
CA THR A 9 -15.64 9.00 18.42
C THR A 9 -15.20 7.76 17.66
N ILE A 10 -14.25 7.92 16.73
CA ILE A 10 -13.70 6.82 15.92
C ILE A 10 -12.18 6.87 16.01
N ASN A 11 -11.55 5.75 16.36
CA ASN A 11 -10.12 5.56 16.36
C ASN A 11 -9.76 4.36 15.47
N ALA A 12 -9.09 4.60 14.34
CA ALA A 12 -8.69 3.56 13.42
C ALA A 12 -7.19 3.27 13.55
N ARG A 13 -6.85 2.01 13.83
CA ARG A 13 -5.46 1.52 13.85
C ARG A 13 -5.22 0.58 12.68
N ARG A 14 -4.22 0.89 11.86
CA ARG A 14 -3.79 0.03 10.74
C ARG A 14 -2.88 -1.07 11.27
N GLY A 15 -3.18 -2.30 10.88
CA GLY A 15 -2.28 -3.45 11.00
C GLY A 15 -1.28 -3.52 9.84
N ALA A 16 -0.83 -4.73 9.54
CA ALA A 16 -0.01 -4.99 8.37
C ALA A 16 -0.78 -4.76 7.07
N THR A 17 -0.06 -4.40 6.01
CA THR A 17 -0.59 -4.25 4.65
C THR A 17 0.06 -5.29 3.76
N THR A 18 -0.76 -6.10 3.11
CA THR A 18 -0.32 -7.03 2.05
C THR A 18 -0.37 -6.32 0.71
N PHE A 19 0.74 -6.36 -0.02
CA PHE A 19 0.84 -5.87 -1.38
C PHE A 19 0.90 -7.03 -2.35
N ASP A 20 -0.03 -7.05 -3.29
CA ASP A 20 0.06 -7.81 -4.51
C ASP A 20 0.73 -6.92 -5.56
N MET A 21 1.93 -7.29 -6.00
CA MET A 21 2.82 -6.38 -6.74
C MET A 21 2.54 -6.35 -8.25
N GLY A 22 1.59 -7.16 -8.72
CA GLY A 22 1.12 -7.21 -10.12
C GLY A 22 2.01 -8.03 -11.06
N ASP A 23 3.23 -8.38 -10.64
CA ASP A 23 4.18 -9.26 -11.34
C ASP A 23 4.11 -10.72 -10.87
N GLY A 24 3.16 -11.03 -9.99
CA GLY A 24 3.00 -12.33 -9.32
C GLY A 24 3.60 -12.37 -7.91
N GLY A 25 4.41 -11.38 -7.53
CA GLY A 25 4.95 -11.25 -6.18
C GLY A 25 3.92 -10.74 -5.18
N LYS A 26 4.06 -11.18 -3.93
CA LYS A 26 3.31 -10.69 -2.77
C LYS A 26 4.27 -10.37 -1.63
N VAL A 27 4.03 -9.26 -0.92
CA VAL A 27 4.83 -8.86 0.25
C VAL A 27 3.94 -8.29 1.35
N VAL A 28 4.25 -8.63 2.60
CA VAL A 28 3.57 -8.07 3.78
C VAL A 28 4.47 -7.01 4.40
N CYS A 29 3.95 -5.79 4.56
CA CYS A 29 4.67 -4.66 5.13
C CYS A 29 3.98 -4.18 6.41
N THR A 30 4.77 -3.94 7.46
CA THR A 30 4.32 -3.27 8.69
C THR A 30 4.59 -1.76 8.66
N GLN A 31 5.52 -1.32 7.81
CA GLN A 31 5.91 0.09 7.63
C GLN A 31 5.98 0.46 6.15
N MET A 32 5.66 1.72 5.84
CA MET A 32 5.61 2.24 4.48
C MET A 32 6.48 3.49 4.36
N SER A 33 7.23 3.56 3.26
CA SER A 33 7.97 4.77 2.87
C SER A 33 7.28 5.43 1.68
N ALA A 34 7.23 6.76 1.68
CA ALA A 34 6.77 7.49 0.51
C ALA A 34 7.71 7.24 -0.68
N TYR A 35 7.14 6.96 -1.85
CA TYR A 35 7.90 6.78 -3.08
C TYR A 35 8.61 8.08 -3.48
N ARG A 36 9.83 7.96 -4.01
CA ARG A 36 10.62 9.05 -4.58
C ARG A 36 11.09 8.64 -5.97
N ALA A 37 11.06 9.56 -6.94
CA ALA A 37 11.47 9.26 -8.30
C ALA A 37 12.98 8.99 -8.44
N SER A 38 13.81 9.60 -7.58
CA SER A 38 15.28 9.52 -7.64
C SER A 38 15.86 8.32 -6.88
N VAL A 39 15.30 7.13 -7.08
CA VAL A 39 15.84 5.90 -6.47
C VAL A 39 16.92 5.28 -7.35
N LYS A 40 17.99 4.76 -6.72
CA LYS A 40 18.94 3.92 -7.46
C LYS A 40 18.15 2.70 -7.98
N PRO A 41 18.29 2.35 -9.25
CA PRO A 41 17.57 1.22 -9.81
C PRO A 41 17.89 -0.12 -9.14
N ALA A 42 16.93 -1.04 -9.16
CA ALA A 42 17.00 -2.33 -8.46
C ALA A 42 17.27 -2.24 -6.95
N THR A 43 17.10 -1.07 -6.34
CA THR A 43 17.22 -0.92 -4.89
C THR A 43 15.97 -1.48 -4.20
N PRO A 44 16.12 -2.35 -3.19
CA PRO A 44 15.00 -2.81 -2.37
C PRO A 44 14.19 -1.67 -1.78
N SER A 45 12.86 -1.85 -1.73
CA SER A 45 11.99 -0.92 -1.00
C SER A 45 12.51 -0.73 0.44
N PRO A 46 12.75 0.50 0.91
CA PRO A 46 13.45 0.74 2.18
C PRO A 46 12.79 0.09 3.41
N THR A 47 11.46 -0.03 3.40
CA THR A 47 10.70 -0.58 4.54
C THR A 47 10.07 -1.95 4.26
N CYS A 48 9.97 -2.36 3.00
CA CYS A 48 9.31 -3.62 2.61
C CYS A 48 10.26 -4.63 1.95
N GLY A 49 11.45 -4.22 1.52
CA GLY A 49 12.45 -5.07 0.87
C GLY A 49 12.11 -5.53 -0.55
N TYR A 50 10.92 -5.22 -1.08
CA TYR A 50 10.52 -5.67 -2.42
C TYR A 50 11.37 -5.06 -3.54
N VAL A 51 11.74 -5.89 -4.52
CA VAL A 51 12.42 -5.50 -5.76
C VAL A 51 11.68 -6.16 -6.92
N TYR A 52 11.38 -5.40 -7.97
CA TYR A 52 10.88 -5.96 -9.23
C TYR A 52 12.02 -6.63 -10.00
N GLY A 53 11.83 -7.89 -10.38
CA GLY A 53 12.82 -8.64 -11.16
C GLY A 53 12.75 -8.42 -12.68
N TRP A 54 11.61 -7.92 -13.19
CA TRP A 54 11.34 -7.80 -14.62
C TRP A 54 10.66 -6.46 -14.95
N PRO A 55 10.89 -5.91 -16.16
CA PRO A 55 10.15 -4.74 -16.62
C PRO A 55 8.68 -5.06 -16.87
N SER A 56 7.82 -4.06 -16.74
CA SER A 56 6.38 -4.19 -16.98
C SER A 56 6.02 -4.21 -18.48
N LEU A 57 6.94 -3.83 -19.36
CA LEU A 57 6.77 -3.96 -20.80
C LEU A 57 7.01 -5.40 -21.28
N PRO A 58 6.30 -5.87 -22.33
CA PRO A 58 5.36 -5.12 -23.18
C PRO A 58 3.94 -5.02 -22.59
N LYS A 59 3.67 -5.60 -21.40
CA LYS A 59 2.33 -5.62 -20.78
C LYS A 59 1.82 -4.24 -20.33
N GLY A 60 2.72 -3.25 -20.22
CA GLY A 60 2.40 -1.87 -19.85
C GLY A 60 2.86 -1.55 -18.44
N THR A 61 2.00 -1.76 -17.45
CA THR A 61 2.24 -1.47 -16.02
C THR A 61 1.92 -2.68 -15.15
N TYR A 62 2.49 -2.74 -13.95
CA TYR A 62 2.02 -3.65 -12.92
C TYR A 62 0.90 -2.99 -12.10
N ALA A 63 -0.21 -3.70 -11.91
CA ALA A 63 -1.29 -3.27 -11.04
C ALA A 63 -0.96 -3.67 -9.59
N VAL A 64 -0.44 -2.71 -8.82
CA VAL A 64 -0.10 -2.92 -7.40
C VAL A 64 -1.37 -2.75 -6.57
N THR A 65 -1.73 -3.76 -5.79
CA THR A 65 -2.91 -3.74 -4.92
C THR A 65 -2.50 -3.90 -3.46
N ALA A 66 -2.84 -2.91 -2.65
CA ALA A 66 -2.57 -2.87 -1.22
C ALA A 66 -3.84 -3.24 -0.45
N SER A 67 -3.77 -4.25 0.40
CA SER A 67 -4.85 -4.68 1.29
C SER A 67 -4.41 -4.54 2.74
N SER A 68 -5.03 -3.62 3.47
CA SER A 68 -4.68 -3.32 4.87
C SER A 68 -5.78 -3.81 5.81
N ALA A 69 -5.40 -4.56 6.82
CA ALA A 69 -6.28 -4.84 7.95
C ALA A 69 -6.30 -3.64 8.89
N TRP A 70 -7.49 -3.25 9.33
CA TRP A 70 -7.73 -2.16 10.28
C TRP A 70 -8.59 -2.65 11.44
N VAL A 71 -8.33 -2.09 12.60
CA VAL A 71 -9.18 -2.23 13.78
C VAL A 71 -9.69 -0.85 14.11
N VAL A 72 -11.02 -0.69 14.10
CA VAL A 72 -11.69 0.58 14.35
C VAL A 72 -12.41 0.50 15.68
N ASP A 73 -11.92 1.23 16.67
CA ASP A 73 -12.64 1.43 17.93
C ASP A 73 -13.60 2.60 17.77
N TRP A 74 -14.80 2.46 18.31
CA TRP A 74 -15.81 3.50 18.28
C TRP A 74 -16.50 3.65 19.63
N SER A 75 -16.99 4.86 19.90
CA SER A 75 -17.91 5.10 21.00
C SER A 75 -18.95 6.16 20.65
N ALA A 76 -20.18 5.95 21.10
CA ALA A 76 -21.31 6.85 20.91
C ALA A 76 -22.39 6.56 21.96
N LEU A 77 -22.99 7.62 22.52
CA LEU A 77 -24.13 7.51 23.45
C LEU A 77 -23.92 6.54 24.64
N GLY A 78 -22.68 6.43 25.13
CA GLY A 78 -22.32 5.51 26.22
C GLY A 78 -22.05 4.06 25.80
N PHE A 79 -22.20 3.74 24.51
CA PHE A 79 -21.81 2.45 23.93
C PHE A 79 -20.42 2.55 23.30
N GLU A 80 -19.73 1.43 23.28
CA GLU A 80 -18.42 1.29 22.64
C GLU A 80 -18.28 -0.08 21.97
N GLY A 81 -17.31 -0.19 21.06
CA GLY A 81 -16.97 -1.46 20.46
C GLY A 81 -15.81 -1.36 19.47
N THR A 82 -15.47 -2.50 18.91
CA THR A 82 -14.36 -2.65 17.96
C THR A 82 -14.87 -3.35 16.70
N ILE A 83 -14.50 -2.81 15.54
CA ILE A 83 -14.90 -3.34 14.23
C ILE A 83 -13.63 -3.63 13.42
N PRO A 84 -13.38 -4.90 13.02
CA PRO A 84 -12.34 -5.20 12.05
C PRO A 84 -12.79 -4.82 10.64
N VAL A 85 -11.93 -4.11 9.90
CA VAL A 85 -12.20 -3.67 8.52
C VAL A 85 -10.99 -4.00 7.65
N THR A 86 -11.23 -4.45 6.42
CA THR A 86 -10.17 -4.55 5.40
C THR A 86 -10.38 -3.46 4.36
N VAL A 87 -9.33 -2.69 4.07
CA VAL A 87 -9.36 -1.63 3.06
C VAL A 87 -8.38 -1.99 1.95
N THR A 88 -8.85 -1.96 0.71
CA THR A 88 -8.05 -2.25 -0.48
C THR A 88 -7.93 -1.02 -1.37
N ALA A 89 -6.75 -0.78 -1.93
CA ALA A 89 -6.50 0.26 -2.92
C ALA A 89 -5.51 -0.23 -3.97
N SER A 90 -5.68 0.21 -5.22
CA SER A 90 -4.81 -0.17 -6.33
C SER A 90 -4.22 1.03 -7.06
N ARG A 91 -3.01 0.87 -7.60
CA ARG A 91 -2.29 1.84 -8.43
C ARG A 91 -1.54 1.14 -9.55
N GLN A 92 -1.45 1.79 -10.71
CA GLN A 92 -0.64 1.33 -11.84
C GLN A 92 0.78 1.83 -11.68
N LEU A 93 1.76 0.93 -11.71
CA LEU A 93 3.17 1.25 -11.57
C LEU A 93 3.94 0.82 -12.83
N PRO A 94 4.51 1.75 -13.61
CA PRO A 94 5.45 1.41 -14.66
C PRO A 94 6.78 0.96 -14.05
N VAL A 95 7.31 -0.16 -14.53
CA VAL A 95 8.62 -0.68 -14.12
C VAL A 95 9.49 -0.82 -15.37
N GLY A 96 10.54 -0.02 -15.44
CA GLY A 96 11.51 -0.05 -16.53
C GLY A 96 12.70 -0.96 -16.24
N GLU A 97 13.38 -1.36 -17.32
CA GLU A 97 14.71 -1.95 -17.26
C GLU A 97 15.79 -0.89 -17.50
N LEU A 98 17.03 -1.18 -17.13
CA LEU A 98 18.18 -0.33 -17.45
C LEU A 98 19.22 -1.09 -18.22
N HIS A 99 19.60 -0.49 -19.34
CA HIS A 99 20.68 -0.96 -20.17
C HIS A 99 21.87 -0.03 -20.01
N ALA A 100 23.04 -0.58 -19.66
CA ALA A 100 24.29 0.14 -19.79
C ALA A 100 24.92 -0.23 -21.14
N VAL A 101 25.10 0.76 -22.00
CA VAL A 101 25.92 0.59 -23.21
C VAL A 101 27.35 0.97 -22.85
N VAL A 102 28.25 -0.01 -22.87
CA VAL A 102 29.69 0.27 -22.78
C VAL A 102 30.17 0.60 -24.18
N VAL A 103 30.39 1.88 -24.45
CA VAL A 103 31.06 2.33 -25.67
C VAL A 103 32.57 2.25 -25.40
N ARG A 104 33.31 1.52 -26.25
CA ARG A 104 34.78 1.46 -26.26
C ARG A 104 35.34 2.36 -27.35
#